data_AF-A0A9X3BZ85-F1
#
_entry.id   AF-A0A9X3BZ85-F1
#
_cell.length_a   1.000
_cell.length_b   1.000
_cell.length_c   1.000
_cell.angle_alpha   90.00
_cell.angle_beta   90.00
_cell.angle_gamma   90.00
#
_symmetry.space_group_name_H-M   'P 1'
#
loop_
_entity.id
_entity.type
_entity.pdbx_description
1 polymer ?
#
loop_
_entity_poly.entity_id
_entity_poly.type
_entity_poly.pdbx_seq_one_letter_code
_entity_poly.pdbx_strand_id
1 'polypeptide(L)'
;MVAGVLASLAELELELGRERRAASRDVRRARGQAIGRPKALDQSKVALVQRMHASGESAGTIAAALGVSRATVYRVLSAADE
;
A
#
# COMPACT_ATOMS: atom_id res chain seq x y z
N MET A 1 19.98 -39.28 6.73
CA MET A 1 21.17 -38.43 6.91
C MET A 1 21.19 -37.29 5.89
N VAL A 2 21.33 -37.56 4.58
CA VAL A 2 21.42 -36.49 3.54
C VAL A 2 20.19 -35.59 3.48
N ALA A 3 18.98 -36.15 3.49
CA ALA A 3 17.74 -35.36 3.43
C ALA A 3 17.57 -34.40 4.63
N GLY A 4 18.04 -34.78 5.82
CA GLY A 4 17.96 -33.94 7.01
C GLY A 4 18.91 -32.73 6.93
N VAL A 5 20.14 -32.94 6.45
CA VAL A 5 21.10 -31.85 6.23
C VAL A 5 20.58 -30.85 5.18
N LEU A 6 20.00 -31.34 4.09
CA LEU A 6 19.40 -30.49 3.07
C LEU A 6 18.18 -29.74 3.59
N ALA A 7 17.36 -30.35 4.45
CA ALA A 7 16.23 -29.68 5.09
C ALA A 7 16.71 -28.54 6.01
N SER A 8 17.72 -28.79 6.86
CA SER A 8 18.29 -27.75 7.72
C SER A 8 18.93 -26.60 6.92
N LEU A 9 19.58 -26.90 5.79
CA LEU A 9 20.10 -25.86 4.90
C LEU A 9 18.98 -25.03 4.26
N ALA A 10 17.91 -25.68 3.80
CA ALA A 10 16.75 -25.00 3.22
C ALA A 10 16.05 -24.08 4.24
N GLU A 11 15.94 -24.50 5.50
CA GLU A 11 15.42 -23.67 6.59
C GLU A 11 16.29 -22.42 6.83
N LEU A 12 17.62 -22.59 6.86
CA LEU A 12 18.57 -21.49 6.99
C LEU A 12 18.44 -20.47 5.85
N GLU A 13 18.37 -20.94 4.59
CA GLU A 13 18.20 -20.07 3.43
C GLU A 13 16.88 -19.28 3.48
N LEU A 14 15.80 -19.93 3.92
CA LEU A 14 14.49 -19.30 4.09
C LEU A 14 14.54 -18.18 5.13
N GLU A 15 15.20 -18.42 6.27
CA GLU A 15 15.36 -17.47 7.36
C GLU A 15 16.20 -16.26 6.95
N LEU A 16 17.37 -16.48 6.36
CA LEU A 16 18.21 -15.41 5.80
C LEU A 16 17.46 -14.59 4.74
N GLY A 17 16.65 -15.24 3.91
CA GLY A 17 15.78 -14.55 2.95
C GLY A 17 14.73 -13.67 3.62
N ARG A 18 14.14 -14.12 4.74
CA ARG A 18 13.16 -13.34 5.51
C ARG A 18 13.81 -12.12 6.16
N GLU A 19 14.98 -12.28 6.77
CA GLU A 19 15.75 -11.20 7.38
C GLU A 19 16.10 -10.11 6.36
N ARG A 20 16.65 -10.50 5.20
CA ARG A 20 16.98 -9.55 4.12
C ARG A 20 15.76 -8.77 3.62
N ARG A 21 14.61 -9.45 3.48
CA ARG A 21 13.35 -8.79 3.11
C ARG A 21 12.88 -7.83 4.19
N ALA A 22 13.03 -8.17 5.48
CA ALA A 22 12.70 -7.28 6.59
C ALA A 22 13.57 -6.02 6.59
N ALA A 23 14.89 -6.19 6.55
CA ALA A 23 15.84 -5.09 6.47
C ALA A 23 15.56 -4.16 5.27
N SER A 24 15.25 -4.75 4.10
CA SER A 24 14.89 -3.98 2.90
C SER A 24 13.61 -3.17 3.07
N ARG A 25 12.58 -3.73 3.73
CA ARG A 25 11.34 -3.00 4.05
C ARG A 25 11.61 -1.84 5.00
N ASP A 26 12.46 -2.04 6.01
CA ASP A 26 12.78 -1.00 6.99
C ASP A 26 13.53 0.18 6.37
N VAL A 27 14.49 -0.09 5.48
CA VAL A 27 15.17 0.96 4.70
C VAL A 27 14.18 1.73 3.82
N ARG A 28 13.21 1.05 3.17
CA ARG A 28 12.17 1.74 2.39
C ARG A 28 11.27 2.59 3.26
N ARG A 29 10.87 2.08 4.44
CA ARG A 29 10.05 2.82 5.41
C ARG A 29 10.77 4.09 5.89
N ALA A 30 12.05 3.99 6.23
CA ALA A 30 12.88 5.13 6.66
C ALA A 30 13.00 6.21 5.57
N ARG A 31 12.94 5.81 4.29
CA ARG A 31 12.93 6.72 3.14
C ARG A 31 11.53 7.23 2.76
N GLY A 32 10.48 6.86 3.51
CA GLY A 32 9.09 7.19 3.16
C GLY A 32 8.59 6.54 1.86
N GLN A 33 9.28 5.51 1.36
CA GLN A 33 8.90 4.82 0.14
C GLN A 33 7.78 3.82 0.41
N ALA A 34 6.87 3.67 -0.55
CA ALA A 34 5.79 2.69 -0.45
C ALA A 34 6.34 1.26 -0.33
N ILE A 35 5.74 0.50 0.59
CA ILE A 35 5.97 -0.93 0.80
C ILE A 35 4.69 -1.65 0.35
N GLY A 36 4.81 -2.52 -0.66
CA GLY A 36 3.66 -3.21 -1.25
C GLY A 36 3.01 -2.44 -2.40
N ARG A 37 1.71 -2.65 -2.60
CA ARG A 37 0.97 -2.03 -3.71
C ARG A 37 0.88 -0.51 -3.50
N PRO A 38 1.30 0.31 -4.48
CA PRO A 38 1.13 1.76 -4.41
C PRO A 38 -0.32 2.18 -4.21
N LYS A 39 -0.55 3.32 -3.55
CA LYS A 39 -1.89 3.92 -3.48
C LYS A 39 -2.36 4.25 -4.90
N ALA A 40 -3.63 4.00 -5.18
CA ALA A 40 -4.23 4.26 -6.49
C ALA A 40 -4.31 5.76 -6.83
N LEU A 41 -4.33 6.62 -5.81
CA LEU A 41 -4.37 8.07 -5.94
C LEU A 41 -3.09 8.66 -5.33
N ASP A 42 -2.52 9.64 -6.03
CA ASP A 42 -1.45 10.51 -5.52
C ASP A 42 -2.05 11.60 -4.60
N GLN A 43 -1.18 12.41 -3.99
CA GLN A 43 -1.64 13.46 -3.06
C GLN A 43 -2.47 14.54 -3.76
N SER A 44 -2.16 14.88 -5.01
CA SER A 44 -2.91 15.89 -5.76
C SER A 44 -4.34 15.44 -6.09
N LYS A 45 -4.51 14.16 -6.46
CA LYS A 45 -5.82 13.56 -6.67
C LYS A 45 -6.58 13.36 -5.36
N VAL A 46 -5.90 13.06 -4.26
CA VAL A 46 -6.53 13.04 -2.92
C VAL A 46 -7.11 14.41 -2.58
N ALA A 47 -6.35 15.49 -2.78
CA ALA A 47 -6.85 16.84 -2.58
C ALA A 47 -8.01 17.18 -3.54
N LEU A 48 -7.98 16.67 -4.78
CA LEU A 48 -9.09 16.84 -5.71
C LEU A 48 -10.36 16.12 -5.23
N VAL A 49 -10.26 14.88 -4.73
CA VAL A 49 -11.38 14.14 -4.13
C VAL A 49 -12.02 14.96 -3.01
N GLN A 50 -11.22 15.50 -2.09
CA GLN A 50 -11.71 16.30 -0.97
C GLN A 50 -12.44 17.56 -1.43
N ARG A 51 -11.89 18.27 -2.43
CA ARG A 51 -12.55 19.47 -3.01
C ARG A 51 -13.88 19.13 -3.69
N MET A 52 -13.91 18.10 -4.52
CA MET A 52 -15.14 17.68 -5.22
C MET A 52 -16.22 17.21 -4.23
N HIS A 53 -15.81 16.52 -3.17
CA HIS A 53 -16.73 16.14 -2.10
C HIS A 53 -17.25 17.37 -1.34
N ALA A 54 -16.38 18.33 -1.01
CA ALA A 54 -16.76 19.58 -0.36
C ALA A 54 -17.70 20.46 -1.22
N SER A 55 -17.59 20.39 -2.55
CA SER A 55 -18.55 21.04 -3.47
C SER A 55 -19.87 20.27 -3.63
N GLY A 56 -20.06 19.17 -2.89
CA GLY A 56 -21.31 18.40 -2.88
C GLY A 56 -21.41 17.34 -3.97
N GLU A 57 -20.32 17.00 -4.67
CA GLU A 57 -20.36 15.93 -5.66
C GLU A 57 -20.50 14.55 -5.02
N SER A 58 -21.26 13.67 -5.68
CA SER A 58 -21.43 12.30 -5.19
C SER A 58 -20.13 11.48 -5.31
N ALA A 59 -19.90 10.57 -4.37
CA ALA A 59 -18.77 9.65 -4.43
C ALA A 59 -18.73 8.80 -5.72
N GLY A 60 -19.88 8.56 -6.36
CA GLY A 60 -19.97 7.88 -7.65
C GLY A 60 -19.41 8.73 -8.80
N THR A 61 -19.76 10.01 -8.84
CA THR A 61 -19.25 10.98 -9.83
C THR A 61 -17.75 11.14 -9.71
N ILE A 62 -17.25 11.33 -8.48
CA ILE A 62 -15.81 11.46 -8.18
C ILE A 62 -15.05 10.20 -8.61
N ALA A 63 -15.59 9.03 -8.29
CA ALA A 63 -15.00 7.74 -8.65
C ALA A 63 -14.87 7.58 -10.17
N ALA A 64 -15.93 7.91 -10.92
CA ALA A 64 -15.93 7.87 -12.38
C ALA A 64 -14.91 8.85 -12.98
N ALA A 65 -14.87 10.08 -12.48
CA ALA A 65 -13.95 11.12 -12.94
C ALA A 65 -12.47 10.74 -12.75
N LEU A 66 -12.16 10.04 -11.66
CA LEU A 66 -10.79 9.63 -11.32
C LEU A 66 -10.43 8.21 -11.75
N GLY A 67 -11.37 7.47 -12.35
CA GLY A 67 -11.15 6.08 -12.77
C GLY A 67 -10.88 5.11 -11.62
N VAL A 68 -11.47 5.36 -10.45
CA VAL A 68 -11.31 4.52 -9.25
C VAL A 68 -12.64 3.98 -8.75
N SER A 69 -12.61 3.02 -7.82
CA SER A 69 -13.83 2.53 -7.18
C SER A 69 -14.38 3.53 -6.17
N ARG A 70 -15.71 3.51 -5.94
CA ARG A 70 -16.36 4.26 -4.85
C ARG A 70 -15.71 3.99 -3.48
N ALA A 71 -15.27 2.75 -3.24
CA ALA A 71 -14.55 2.37 -2.03
C ALA A 71 -13.21 3.12 -1.87
N THR A 72 -12.53 3.43 -2.99
CA THR A 72 -11.29 4.23 -2.95
C THR A 72 -11.59 5.67 -2.55
N VAL A 73 -12.68 6.25 -3.05
CA VAL A 73 -13.13 7.59 -2.66
C VAL A 73 -13.45 7.65 -1.17
N TYR A 74 -14.29 6.74 -0.66
CA TYR A 74 -14.65 6.73 0.76
C TYR A 74 -13.44 6.52 1.68
N ARG A 75 -12.47 5.68 1.30
CA ARG A 75 -11.23 5.49 2.08
C ARG A 75 -10.37 6.76 2.15
N VAL A 76 -10.43 7.61 1.13
CA VAL A 76 -9.76 8.92 1.15
C VAL A 76 -10.48 9.89 2.08
N LEU A 77 -11.82 9.92 2.01
CA LEU A 77 -12.65 10.79 2.85
C LEU A 77 -12.55 10.40 4.33
N SER A 78 -12.63 9.11 4.66
CA SER A 78 -12.53 8.64 6.05
C SER A 78 -11.16 8.92 6.69
N ALA A 79 -10.10 8.93 5.88
CA ALA A 79 -8.74 9.24 6.35
C ALA A 79 -8.48 10.76 6.48
N ALA A 80 -9.42 11.60 6.08
CA ALA A 80 -9.37 13.05 6.26
C ALA A 80 -10.16 13.51 7.49
N ASP A 81 -11.09 12.68 7.99
CA ASP A 81 -11.88 12.93 9.18
C ASP A 81 -11.16 12.47 10.48
N GLU A 82 -10.09 11.67 10.36
CA GLU A 82 -9.13 11.32 11.43
C GLU A 82 -7.99 12.34 11.52
#